data_AF-A0A259IEI4-F1
#
_entry.id   AF-A0A259IEI4-F1
#
_cell.length_a   1.000
_cell.length_b   1.000
_cell.length_c   1.000
_cell.angle_alpha   90.00
_cell.angle_beta   90.00
_cell.angle_gamma   90.00
#
_symmetry.space_group_name_H-M   'P 1'
#
loop_
_entity.id
_entity.type
_entity.pdbx_description
1 polymer ?
#
loop_
_entity_poly.entity_id
_entity_poly.type
_entity_poly.pdbx_seq_one_letter_code
_entity_poly.pdbx_strand_id
1 'polypeptide(L)' 'MRYANIRKNKYYMKQFKAQVKASGMYVETIVYANSIVEAQKILQAQFGVSNVISIPTQIN' A
#
# COMPACT_ATOMS: atom_id res chain seq x y z
N MET A 1 -3.57 37.24 -17.65
CA MET A 1 -3.61 36.37 -16.45
C MET A 1 -4.37 35.09 -16.81
N ARG A 2 -3.72 33.91 -16.73
CA ARG A 2 -4.37 32.61 -17.00
C ARG A 2 -4.59 31.92 -15.66
N TYR A 3 -5.83 31.59 -15.34
CA TYR A 3 -6.17 30.79 -14.16
C TYR A 3 -5.68 29.36 -14.38
N ALA A 4 -4.79 28.88 -13.51
CA ALA A 4 -4.45 27.47 -13.48
C ALA A 4 -5.66 26.69 -12.95
N ASN A 5 -6.18 25.76 -13.76
CA ASN A 5 -7.21 24.81 -13.31
C ASN A 5 -6.55 23.82 -12.33
N ILE A 6 -6.63 24.13 -11.03
CA ILE A 6 -6.16 23.23 -9.97
C ILE A 6 -7.18 22.11 -9.86
N ARG A 7 -6.94 21.00 -10.57
CA ARG A 7 -7.70 19.76 -10.34
C ARG A 7 -7.45 19.35 -8.89
N LYS A 8 -8.49 19.38 -8.04
CA LYS A 8 -8.43 18.79 -6.70
C LYS A 8 -8.13 17.30 -6.87
N ASN A 9 -6.87 16.91 -6.72
CA ASN A 9 -6.49 15.51 -6.74
C ASN A 9 -7.04 14.88 -5.48
N LYS A 10 -8.11 14.11 -5.64
CA LYS A 10 -8.85 13.50 -4.56
C LYS A 10 -8.11 12.20 -4.22
N TYR A 11 -7.06 12.32 -3.41
CA TYR A 11 -6.22 11.20 -2.96
C TYR A 11 -6.99 10.33 -1.97
N TYR A 12 -8.05 9.66 -2.42
CA TYR A 12 -8.59 8.54 -1.66
C TYR A 12 -7.69 7.33 -1.92
N MET A 13 -6.63 7.23 -1.12
CA MET A 13 -5.81 6.04 -1.09
C MET A 13 -6.68 4.87 -0.63
N LYS A 14 -6.62 3.78 -1.38
CA LYS A 14 -7.31 2.54 -1.06
C LYS A 14 -6.51 1.81 0.02
N GLN A 15 -7.20 1.05 0.83
CA GLN A 15 -6.57 0.20 1.82
C GLN A 15 -6.25 -1.15 1.19
N PHE A 16 -5.07 -1.68 1.48
CA PHE A 16 -4.64 -3.00 1.07
C PHE A 16 -4.14 -3.76 2.29
N LYS A 17 -4.58 -5.01 2.43
CA LYS A 17 -4.15 -5.92 3.50
C LYS A 17 -3.20 -6.98 2.94
N ALA A 18 -2.13 -7.27 3.67
CA ALA A 18 -1.22 -8.37 3.37
C ALA A 18 -0.71 -9.02 4.66
N GLN A 19 -0.33 -10.29 4.58
CA GLN A 19 0.39 -10.96 5.65
C GLN A 19 1.90 -10.75 5.46
N VAL A 20 2.57 -10.33 6.52
CA VAL A 20 4.02 -10.12 6.56
C VAL A 20 4.65 -10.89 7.71
N LYS A 21 5.94 -11.21 7.59
CA LYS A 21 6.74 -11.78 8.66
C LYS A 21 7.56 -10.66 9.31
N ALA A 22 7.23 -10.34 10.56
CA ALA A 22 7.94 -9.34 11.34
C ALA A 22 8.51 -10.01 12.60
N SER A 23 9.83 -9.94 12.78
CA SER A 23 10.52 -10.48 13.96
C SER A 23 10.19 -11.96 14.27
N GLY A 24 9.99 -12.77 13.23
CA GLY A 24 9.66 -14.20 13.37
C GLY A 24 8.17 -14.53 13.50
N MET A 25 7.30 -13.52 13.62
CA MET A 25 5.85 -13.68 13.73
C MET A 25 5.15 -13.30 12.42
N TYR A 26 4.05 -14.00 12.10
CA TYR A 26 3.18 -13.67 10.98
C TYR A 26 2.11 -12.68 11.44
N VAL A 27 2.05 -11.51 10.79
CA VAL A 27 1.16 -10.41 11.16
C VAL A 27 0.40 -9.95 9.92
N GLU A 28 -0.88 -9.64 10.06
CA GLU A 28 -1.61 -8.91 9.04
C GLU A 28 -1.31 -7.41 9.17
N THR A 29 -1.00 -6.77 8.05
CA THR A 29 -0.73 -5.33 7.99
C THR A 29 -1.57 -4.67 6.92
N ILE A 30 -1.89 -3.40 7.14
CA ILE A 30 -2.67 -2.56 6.25
C ILE A 30 -1.80 -1.43 5.73
N VAL A 31 -1.84 -1.22 4.42
CA VAL A 31 -1.11 -0.16 3.69
C VAL A 31 -2.10 0.61 2.83
N TYR A 32 -1.93 1.94 2.81
CA TYR A 32 -2.69 2.84 1.95
C TYR A 32 -1.92 3.07 0.64
N ALA A 33 -2.54 2.76 -0.49
CA ALA A 33 -1.94 2.92 -1.82
C ALA A 33 -3.01 3.17 -2.90
N ASN A 34 -2.60 3.57 -4.10
CA ASN A 34 -3.54 3.76 -5.22
C ASN A 34 -3.77 2.45 -6.01
N SER A 35 -2.83 1.50 -5.92
CA SER A 35 -2.88 0.22 -6.64
C SER A 35 -2.22 -0.91 -5.85
N ILE A 36 -2.53 -2.17 -6.23
CA ILE A 36 -1.91 -3.37 -5.64
C ILE A 36 -0.38 -3.35 -5.82
N VAL A 37 0.10 -2.92 -6.99
CA VAL A 37 1.54 -2.86 -7.30
C VAL A 37 2.26 -1.88 -6.38
N GLU A 38 1.65 -0.72 -6.13
CA GLU A 38 2.19 0.28 -5.20
C GLU A 38 2.17 -0.23 -3.76
N ALA A 39 1.06 -0.84 -3.32
CA ALA A 39 0.95 -1.46 -1.99
C ALA A 39 2.03 -2.52 -1.78
N GLN A 40 2.29 -3.36 -2.78
CA GLN A 40 3.30 -4.40 -2.71
C GLN A 40 4.71 -3.82 -2.59
N LYS A 41 5.03 -2.77 -3.35
CA LYS A 41 6.32 -2.07 -3.24
C LYS A 41 6.52 -1.45 -1.86
N ILE A 42 5.48 -0.83 -1.29
CA ILE A 42 5.54 -0.25 0.07
C ILE A 42 5.82 -1.35 1.09
N LEU A 43 5.11 -2.47 1.03
CA LEU A 43 5.30 -3.58 1.96
C LEU A 43 6.69 -4.22 1.82
N GLN A 44 7.17 -4.39 0.59
CA GLN A 44 8.52 -4.92 0.34
C GLN A 44 9.61 -3.95 0.83
N ALA A 45 9.38 -2.63 0.75
CA ALA A 45 10.30 -1.63 1.27
C ALA A 45 10.35 -1.61 2.81
N GLN A 46 9.21 -1.86 3.47
CA GLN A 46 9.12 -1.86 4.94
C GLN A 46 9.59 -3.16 5.58
N PHE A 47 9.20 -4.31 5.02
CA PHE A 47 9.43 -5.62 5.63
C PHE A 47 10.54 -6.41 4.92
N GLY A 48 10.91 -6.04 3.69
CA GLY A 48 11.78 -6.83 2.82
C GLY A 48 11.00 -7.82 1.96
N VAL A 49 11.49 -8.08 0.75
CA VAL A 49 10.79 -8.90 -0.27
C VAL A 49 10.41 -10.28 0.26
N SER A 50 11.33 -10.97 0.94
CA SER A 50 11.12 -12.32 1.48
C SER A 50 10.16 -12.36 2.69
N ASN A 51 9.81 -11.22 3.26
CA ASN A 51 8.95 -11.12 4.44
C ASN A 51 7.52 -10.68 4.08
N VAL A 52 7.21 -10.45 2.80
CA VAL A 52 5.83 -10.26 2.34
C VAL A 52 5.29 -11.61 1.90
N ILE A 53 4.40 -12.20 2.70
CA ILE A 53 3.96 -13.60 2.57
C ILE A 53 2.80 -13.74 1.59
N SER A 54 1.94 -12.71 1.50
CA SER A 54 0.79 -12.71 0.61
C SER A 54 0.76 -11.47 -0.28
N ILE A 55 0.11 -11.61 -1.44
CA ILE A 55 -0.17 -10.47 -2.33
C ILE A 55 -1.14 -9.51 -1.62
N PRO A 56 -0.92 -8.18 -1.68
CA PRO A 56 -1.82 -7.23 -1.05
C PRO A 56 -3.21 -7.28 -1.67
N THR A 57 -4.22 -7.45 -0.85
CA THR A 57 -5.62 -7.51 -1.27
C THR A 57 -6.30 -6.21 -0.89
N GLN A 58 -7.00 -5.57 -1.83
CA GLN A 58 -7.73 -4.34 -1.51
C GLN A 58 -8.82 -4.65 -0.48
N ILE A 59 -8.89 -3.85 0.58
CA ILE A 59 -9.98 -3.85 1.55
C ILE A 59 -10.70 -2.50 1.46
N ASN A 60 -12.01 -2.51 1.68
CA ASN A 60 -12.87 -1.32 1.59
C ASN A 60 -12.60 -0.35 2.74
#